data_AF-X0Z266-F1
#
_entry.id   AF-X0Z266-F1
#
_cell.length_a   1.000
_cell.length_b   1.000
_cell.length_c   1.000
_cell.angle_alpha   90.00
_cell.angle_beta   90.00
_cell.angle_gamma   90.00
#
_symmetry.space_group_name_H-M   'P 1'
#
loop_
_entity.id
_entity.type
_entity.pdbx_description
1 polymer ?
#
loop_
_entity_poly.entity_id
_entity_poly.type
_entity_poly.pdbx_seq_one_letter_code
_entity_poly.pdbx_strand_id
1 'polypeptide(L)' 'MNKRTYKTIKSVLRDHIKKNVNSLWTFEDDNFTCLFNEYRAVKKNRTIYTSQQLLNKLQNGDT' A
#
# COMPACT_ATOMS: atom_id res chain seq x y z
N MET A 1 25.59 8.54 10.37
CA MET A 1 24.55 9.19 9.54
C MET A 1 23.73 8.08 8.89
N ASN A 2 22.51 7.79 9.35
CA ASN A 2 21.69 6.73 8.75
C ASN A 2 21.27 7.17 7.34
N LYS A 3 21.84 6.53 6.30
CA LYS A 3 21.38 6.70 4.91
C LYS A 3 19.93 6.26 4.84
N ARG A 4 19.01 7.22 4.65
CA ARG A 4 17.60 6.92 4.37
C ARG A 4 17.54 6.25 3.00
N THR A 5 17.38 4.93 2.97
CA THR A 5 17.07 4.22 1.71
C THR A 5 15.61 4.46 1.40
N TYR A 6 15.33 5.43 0.52
CA TYR A 6 13.99 5.66 0.00
C TYR A 6 13.57 4.42 -0.82
N LYS A 7 12.53 3.72 -0.35
CA LYS A 7 11.93 2.61 -1.08
C LYS A 7 10.69 3.10 -1.80
N THR A 8 10.51 2.69 -3.05
CA THR A 8 9.26 2.95 -3.78
C THR A 8 8.11 2.16 -3.17
N ILE A 9 6.89 2.68 -3.27
CA ILE A 9 5.70 1.95 -2.82
C ILE A 9 5.59 0.57 -3.50
N LYS A 10 5.90 0.47 -4.81
CA LYS A 10 5.95 -0.80 -5.56
C LYS A 10 6.91 -1.80 -4.90
N SER A 11 8.06 -1.36 -4.38
CA SER A 11 9.01 -2.22 -3.65
C SER A 11 8.47 -2.67 -2.29
N VAL A 12 7.81 -1.77 -1.56
CA VAL A 12 7.19 -2.09 -0.26
C VAL A 12 6.07 -3.13 -0.43
N LEU A 13 5.18 -2.92 -1.41
CA LEU A 13 4.07 -3.84 -1.69
C LEU A 13 4.58 -5.25 -2.07
N ARG A 14 5.62 -5.33 -2.93
CA ARG A 14 6.24 -6.62 -3.28
C ARG A 14 6.86 -7.33 -2.09
N ASP A 15 7.51 -6.60 -1.18
CA ASP A 15 8.08 -7.18 0.03
C ASP A 15 6.98 -7.71 0.96
N HIS A 16 5.88 -6.96 1.12
CA HIS A 16 4.72 -7.41 1.88
C HIS A 16 4.07 -8.66 1.30
N ILE A 17 3.90 -8.73 -0.03
CA ILE A 17 3.41 -9.93 -0.72
C ILE A 17 4.35 -11.12 -0.49
N LYS A 18 5.66 -10.93 -0.69
CA LYS A 18 6.67 -11.98 -0.52
C LYS A 18 6.71 -12.52 0.92
N LYS A 19 6.53 -11.66 1.91
CA LYS A 19 6.53 -12.00 3.32
C LYS A 19 5.15 -12.41 3.86
N ASN A 20 4.13 -12.47 3.00
CA ASN A 20 2.74 -12.74 3.37
C ASN A 20 2.23 -11.82 4.50
N VAL A 21 2.61 -10.54 4.47
CA VAL A 21 2.20 -9.55 5.46
C VAL A 21 0.75 -9.17 5.17
N ASN A 22 -0.13 -9.43 6.15
CA ASN A 22 -1.52 -8.99 6.09
C ASN A 22 -1.59 -7.46 6.28
N SER A 23 -1.43 -6.75 5.17
CA SER A 23 -1.41 -5.28 5.10
C SER A 23 -2.42 -4.80 4.08
N LEU A 24 -3.19 -3.81 4.53
CA LEU A 24 -4.20 -3.13 3.72
C LEU A 24 -3.72 -1.71 3.43
N TRP A 25 -4.14 -1.16 2.32
CA TRP A 25 -3.67 0.12 1.83
C TRP A 25 -4.80 0.97 1.31
N THR A 26 -4.69 2.28 1.51
CA THR A 26 -5.51 3.27 0.81
C THR A 26 -4.60 4.12 -0.08
N PHE A 27 -5.16 4.57 -1.20
CA PHE A 27 -4.52 5.49 -2.11
C PHE A 27 -5.50 6.63 -2.41
N GLU A 28 -5.26 7.78 -1.79
CA GLU A 28 -6.10 8.99 -1.86
C GLU A 28 -5.17 10.20 -1.92
N ASP A 29 -5.51 11.23 -2.71
CA ASP A 29 -4.72 12.46 -2.83
C ASP A 29 -3.21 12.23 -3.04
N ASP A 30 -2.86 11.32 -3.94
CA ASP A 30 -1.48 10.87 -4.22
C ASP A 30 -0.69 10.32 -3.02
N ASN A 31 -1.38 9.97 -1.93
CA ASN A 31 -0.78 9.45 -0.71
C ASN A 31 -1.16 7.98 -0.46
N PHE A 32 -0.13 7.17 -0.20
CA PHE A 32 -0.27 5.76 0.18
C PHE A 32 -0.25 5.61 1.71
N THR A 33 -1.30 5.04 2.28
CA THR A 33 -1.38 4.77 3.72
C THR A 33 -1.54 3.28 3.98
N CYS A 34 -0.64 2.69 4.78
CA CYS A 34 -0.76 1.31 5.24
C CYS A 34 -1.65 1.26 6.49
N LEU A 35 -2.70 0.47 6.43
CA LEU A 35 -3.61 0.20 7.54
C LEU A 35 -3.14 -1.09 8.23
N PHE A 36 -2.52 -0.95 9.40
CA PHE A 36 -2.12 -2.09 10.25
C PHE A 36 -3.23 -2.39 11.26
N ASN A 37 -3.88 -3.55 11.13
CA ASN A 37 -4.84 -4.18 12.06
C ASN A 37 -6.03 -3.36 12.61
N GLU A 38 -6.07 -2.05 12.45
CA GLU A 38 -7.15 -1.18 12.92
C GLU A 38 -8.11 -0.88 11.78
N TYR A 39 -8.86 -1.91 11.40
CA TYR A 39 -10.02 -1.81 10.51
C TYR A 39 -11.12 -0.87 11.06
N ARG A 40 -10.95 -0.33 12.27
CA ARG A 40 -11.99 0.40 13.02
C ARG A 40 -12.20 1.86 12.56
N ALA A 41 -11.33 2.42 11.74
CA ALA A 41 -11.42 3.84 11.37
C ALA A 41 -11.34 4.14 9.87
N VAL A 42 -11.53 3.14 9.01
CA VAL A 42 -11.70 3.43 7.58
C VAL A 42 -13.08 4.07 7.41
N LYS A 43 -13.09 5.40 7.29
CA LYS A 43 -14.28 6.19 6.98
C LYS A 43 -15.03 5.53 5.81
N LYS A 44 -16.35 5.53 5.89
CA LYS A 44 -17.33 4.73 5.12
C LYS A 44 -17.21 4.74 3.58
N ASN A 45 -16.26 5.45 2.97
CA ASN A 45 -16.13 5.62 1.51
C ASN A 45 -14.70 5.45 0.98
N ARG A 46 -13.73 4.99 1.79
CA ARG A 46 -12.35 4.80 1.28
C ARG A 46 -12.22 3.46 0.57
N THR A 47 -11.57 3.47 -0.59
CA THR A 47 -11.24 2.21 -1.27
C THR A 47 -10.03 1.58 -0.59
N ILE A 48 -10.24 0.39 -0.03
CA ILE A 48 -9.20 -0.41 0.59
C ILE A 48 -8.66 -1.40 -0.44
N TYR A 49 -7.35 -1.48 -0.54
CA TYR A 49 -6.63 -2.43 -1.39
C TYR A 49 -5.78 -3.36 -0.54
N THR A 50 -5.72 -4.64 -0.91
CA THR A 50 -4.61 -5.50 -0.48
C THR A 50 -3.31 -5.06 -1.15
N SER A 51 -2.17 -5.50 -0.62
CA SER A 51 -0.87 -5.22 -1.26
C SER A 51 -0.82 -5.66 -2.74
N GLN A 52 -1.44 -6.79 -3.07
CA GLN A 52 -1.52 -7.27 -4.46
C GLN A 52 -2.45 -6.40 -5.33
N GLN A 53 -3.61 -6.00 -4.81
CA GLN A 53 -4.57 -5.16 -5.56
C GLN A 53 -3.98 -3.79 -5.86
N LEU A 54 -3.32 -3.17 -4.89
CA LEU A 54 -2.68 -1.87 -5.09
C LEU A 54 -1.51 -1.98 -6.07
N LEU A 55 -0.70 -3.04 -5.98
CA LEU A 55 0.39 -3.25 -6.92
C LEU A 55 -0.12 -3.39 -8.36
N ASN A 56 -1.17 -4.17 -8.58
CA ASN A 56 -1.80 -4.34 -9.89
C ASN A 56 -2.35 -3.00 -10.43
N LYS A 57 -3.02 -2.22 -9.58
CA LYS A 57 -3.52 -0.87 -9.95
C LYS A 57 -2.39 0.04 -10.41
N LEU A 58 -1.25 0.02 -9.70
CA LEU A 58 -0.06 0.81 -10.04
C LEU A 58 0.72 0.29 -11.26
N GLN A 59 0.44 -0.92 -11.72
CA GLN A 59 1.03 -1.48 -12.95
C GLN A 59 0.13 -1.23 -14.16
N ASN A 60 -1.19 -1.19 -13.97
CA ASN A 60 -2.17 -1.00 -15.02
C ASN A 60 -2.53 0.48 -15.27
N GLY A 61 -2.11 1.40 -14.38
CA GLY A 61 -2.33 2.84 -14.52
C GLY A 61 -1.26 3.59 -15.32
N ASP A 62 -0.33 2.88 -15.97
CA ASP A 62 0.69 3.41 -16.89
C ASP A 62 0.20 3.36 -18.37
N THR A 63 -1.08 3.68 -18.63
CA THR A 63 -1.65 3.92 -19.99
C THR A 63 -2.35 5.26 -20.06
#